data_AF-A0A524NVJ8-F1
#
_entry.id   AF-A0A524NVJ8-F1
#
_cell.length_a   1.000
_cell.length_b   1.000
_cell.length_c   1.000
_cell.angle_alpha   90.00
_cell.angle_beta   90.00
_cell.angle_gamma   90.00
#
_symmetry.space_group_name_H-M   'P 1'
#
loop_
_entity.id
_entity.type
_entity.pdbx_description
1 polymer ?
#
loop_
_entity_poly.entity_id
_entity_poly.type
_entity_poly.pdbx_seq_one_letter_code
_entity_poly.pdbx_strand_id
1 'polypeptide(L)' 'MKLIDSKTIGKAAPIEKWVLAMEQALKDTATGVVEVPQRMHIDRGPNTLLLMPCFGEKYFSTKLVSMFPKNRLKK' A
#
# COMPACT_ATOMS: atom_id res chain seq x y z
N MET A 1 -5.19 13.06 -14.67
CA MET A 1 -4.45 12.31 -13.64
C MET A 1 -3.93 13.29 -12.61
N LYS A 2 -4.26 13.13 -11.31
CA LYS A 2 -3.67 13.95 -10.25
C LYS A 2 -2.35 13.31 -9.80
N LEU A 3 -1.31 14.12 -9.65
CA LEU A 3 -0.02 13.69 -9.08
C LEU A 3 0.08 14.23 -7.66
N ILE A 4 0.34 13.37 -6.69
CA ILE A 4 0.34 13.73 -5.27
C ILE A 4 1.66 13.27 -4.66
N ASP A 5 2.41 14.20 -4.04
CA ASP A 5 3.69 13.92 -3.40
C ASP A 5 3.54 13.46 -1.94
N SER A 6 4.65 13.02 -1.34
CA SER A 6 4.68 12.53 0.04
C SER A 6 4.35 13.60 1.09
N LYS A 7 4.74 14.85 0.85
CA LYS A 7 4.48 15.98 1.77
C LYS A 7 2.99 16.29 1.83
N THR A 8 2.31 16.19 0.69
CA THR A 8 0.87 16.39 0.55
C THR A 8 0.11 15.24 1.19
N ILE A 9 0.50 13.98 0.91
CA ILE A 9 -0.10 12.79 1.54
C ILE A 9 0.03 12.84 3.06
N GLY A 10 1.21 13.19 3.58
CA GLY A 10 1.46 13.28 5.02
C GLY A 10 0.63 14.34 5.75
N LYS A 11 -0.03 15.25 5.01
CA LYS A 11 -0.94 16.27 5.55
C LYS A 11 -2.40 16.06 5.14
N ALA A 12 -2.70 15.00 4.39
CA ALA A 12 -4.03 14.81 3.80
C ALA A 12 -5.11 14.47 4.84
N ALA A 13 -4.73 13.84 5.95
CA ALA A 13 -5.63 13.54 7.06
C ALA A 13 -4.84 13.40 8.38
N PRO A 14 -5.47 13.67 9.54
CA PRO A 14 -4.85 13.44 10.84
C PRO A 14 -4.71 11.94 11.13
N ILE A 15 -3.82 11.56 12.05
CA ILE A 15 -3.44 10.16 12.30
C ILE A 15 -4.64 9.28 12.71
N GLU A 16 -5.59 9.84 13.46
CA GLU A 16 -6.78 9.14 13.92
C GLU A 16 -7.66 8.70 12.75
N LYS A 17 -7.75 9.52 11.70
CA LYS A 17 -8.50 9.18 10.48
C LYS A 17 -7.84 8.06 9.70
N TRP A 18 -6.51 8.00 9.67
CA TRP A 18 -5.78 6.90 9.04
C TRP A 18 -5.99 5.58 9.78
N VAL A 19 -5.96 5.61 11.12
CA VAL A 19 -6.22 4.42 11.95
C VAL A 19 -7.64 3.88 11.71
N LEU A 20 -8.66 4.76 11.73
CA LEU A 20 -10.04 4.37 11.45
C LEU A 20 -10.21 3.81 10.04
N ALA A 21 -9.54 4.39 9.04
CA ALA A 21 -9.57 3.88 7.67
C ALA A 21 -8.93 2.48 7.55
N MET A 22 -7.82 2.23 8.25
CA MET A 22 -7.18 0.91 8.30
C MET A 22 -8.07 -0.13 9.00
N GLU A 23 -8.71 0.24 10.12
CA GLU A 23 -9.66 -0.64 10.81
C GLU A 23 -10.82 -1.03 9.89
N GLN A 24 -11.40 -0.06 9.18
CA GLN A 24 -12.48 -0.34 8.24
C GLN A 24 -12.01 -1.25 7.09
N ALA A 25 -10.82 -1.00 6.53
CA ALA A 25 -10.27 -1.85 5.47
C ALA A 25 -10.06 -3.31 5.92
N LEU A 26 -9.69 -3.54 7.18
CA LEU A 26 -9.59 -4.89 7.75
C LEU A 26 -10.97 -5.57 7.86
N LYS A 27 -12.00 -4.83 8.32
CA LYS A 27 -13.38 -5.33 8.36
C LYS A 27 -13.88 -5.67 6.97
N ASP A 28 -13.69 -4.77 6.01
CA ASP A 28 -14.11 -4.94 4.61
C ASP A 28 -13.44 -6.15 3.95
N THR A 29 -12.16 -6.39 4.27
CA THR A 29 -11.44 -7.57 3.80
C THR A 29 -12.03 -8.85 4.39
N ALA A 30 -12.32 -8.85 5.70
CA ALA A 30 -12.88 -10.01 6.39
C ALA A 30 -14.31 -10.34 5.94
N THR A 31 -15.10 -9.34 5.54
CA THR A 31 -16.47 -9.51 5.05
C THR A 31 -16.56 -9.71 3.53
N GLY A 32 -15.43 -9.67 2.81
CA GLY A 32 -15.39 -9.86 1.35
C GLY A 32 -15.92 -8.66 0.55
N VAL A 33 -16.01 -7.49 1.16
CA VAL A 33 -16.41 -6.23 0.50
C VAL A 33 -15.31 -5.71 -0.44
N VAL A 34 -14.06 -6.11 -0.19
CA VAL A 34 -12.92 -5.81 -1.05
C VAL A 34 -12.20 -7.10 -1.47
N GLU A 35 -11.67 -7.09 -2.69
CA GLU A 35 -10.83 -8.16 -3.22
C GLU A 35 -9.35 -7.79 -2.98
N VAL A 36 -8.68 -8.60 -2.17
CA VAL A 36 -7.25 -8.44 -1.83
C VAL A 36 -6.51 -9.70 -2.29
N PRO A 37 -6.16 -9.81 -3.58
CA PRO A 37 -5.44 -10.97 -4.09
C PRO A 37 -4.05 -11.10 -3.45
N GLN A 38 -3.47 -12.29 -3.55
CA GLN A 38 -2.11 -12.52 -3.08
C GLN A 38 -1.13 -11.58 -3.79
N ARG A 39 -0.33 -10.85 -3.01
CA ARG A 39 0.73 -9.99 -3.53
C ARG A 39 1.69 -10.77 -4.43
N MET A 40 2.09 -10.16 -5.54
CA MET A 40 3.15 -10.71 -6.39
C MET A 40 4.51 -10.34 -5.81
N HIS A 41 5.44 -11.31 -5.80
CA HIS A 41 6.82 -11.14 -5.36
C HIS A 41 7.75 -11.33 -6.56
N ILE A 42 8.65 -10.39 -6.76
CA ILE A 42 9.75 -10.51 -7.73
C ILE A 42 11.04 -10.42 -6.93
N ASP A 43 11.65 -11.58 -6.69
CA ASP A 43 12.91 -11.68 -5.96
C ASP A 43 14.11 -11.36 -6.86
N ARG A 44 15.07 -10.63 -6.29
CA ARG A 44 16.32 -10.17 -6.92
C ARG A 44 17.47 -10.35 -5.92
N GLY A 45 17.73 -11.61 -5.55
CA GLY A 45 18.69 -11.97 -4.51
C GLY A 45 18.23 -11.48 -3.14
N PRO A 46 18.97 -10.60 -2.44
CA PRO A 46 18.55 -10.07 -1.14
C PRO A 46 17.49 -8.96 -1.24
N ASN A 47 17.07 -8.59 -2.45
CA ASN A 47 16.09 -7.52 -2.68
C ASN A 47 14.79 -8.11 -3.23
N THR A 48 13.67 -7.44 -2.97
CA THR A 48 12.36 -7.87 -3.46
C THR A 48 11.56 -6.67 -3.95
N LEU A 49 10.83 -6.85 -5.05
CA LEU A 49 9.77 -5.94 -5.51
C LEU A 49 8.41 -6.61 -5.27
N LEU A 50 7.49 -5.86 -4.68
CA LEU A 50 6.15 -6.30 -4.35
C LEU A 50 5.11 -5.48 -5.13
N LEU A 51 4.14 -6.17 -5.70
CA LEU A 51 2.91 -5.57 -6.22
C LEU A 51 1.75 -6.02 -5.34
N MET A 52 1.00 -5.06 -4.82
CA MET A 52 -0.11 -5.29 -3.89
C MET A 52 -1.39 -4.65 -4.44
N PRO A 53 -2.09 -5.32 -5.37
CA PRO A 53 -3.37 -4.84 -5.87
C PRO A 53 -4.49 -5.04 -4.84
N CYS A 54 -5.49 -4.15 -4.90
CA CYS A 54 -6.72 -4.22 -4.10
C CYS A 54 -7.86 -3.59 -4.91
N PHE A 55 -9.02 -4.25 -4.94
CA PHE A 55 -10.21 -3.81 -5.64
C PHE A 55 -11.37 -3.65 -4.66
N GLY A 56 -11.94 -2.47 -4.58
CA GLY A 56 -13.22 -2.23 -3.92
C GLY A 56 -14.26 -1.72 -4.93
N GLU A 57 -15.49 -1.55 -4.46
CA GLU A 57 -16.62 -1.14 -5.31
C GLU A 57 -16.40 0.21 -6.02
N LYS A 58 -15.79 1.18 -5.32
CA LYS A 58 -15.62 2.56 -5.82
C LYS A 58 -14.22 2.86 -6.35
N TYR A 59 -13.22 2.15 -5.86
CA TYR A 59 -11.82 2.42 -6.14
C TYR A 59 -11.05 1.11 -6.28
N PHE A 60 -10.09 1.11 -7.19
CA PHE A 60 -9.05 0.10 -7.25
C PHE A 60 -7.69 0.79 -7.08
N SER A 61 -6.74 0.08 -6.52
CA SER A 61 -5.38 0.59 -6.35
C SER A 61 -4.36 -0.53 -6.39
N THR A 62 -3.12 -0.18 -6.68
CA THR A 62 -1.99 -1.08 -6.51
C THR A 62 -0.85 -0.34 -5.85
N LYS A 63 -0.25 -0.96 -4.82
CA LYS A 63 0.98 -0.46 -4.23
C LYS A 63 2.16 -1.21 -4.85
N LEU A 64 3.04 -0.44 -5.50
CA LEU A 64 4.35 -0.90 -5.94
C LEU A 64 5.37 -0.51 -4.86
N VAL A 65 5.98 -1.50 -4.20
CA VAL A 65 6.94 -1.24 -3.12
C VAL A 65 8.10 -2.19 -3.21
N SER A 66 9.31 -1.69 -2.93
CA SER A 66 10.52 -2.50 -2.94
C SER A 66 11.17 -2.57 -1.56
N MET A 67 11.90 -3.65 -1.33
CA MET A 67 12.69 -3.89 -0.13
C MET A 67 14.12 -4.19 -0.57
N PHE A 68 15.04 -3.28 -0.21
CA PHE A 68 16.45 -3.35 -0.53
C PHE A 68 17.23 -3.12 0.78
N PRO A 69 17.65 -4.19 1.50
CA PRO A 69 18.20 -4.07 2.85
C PRO A 69 19.40 -3.13 2.97
N LYS A 70 20.19 -3.02 1.89
CA LYS A 70 21.41 -2.21 1.84
C LYS A 70 21.18 -0.75 1.40
N ASN A 71 19.94 -0.29 1.24
CA ASN A 71 19.67 1.09 0.80
C ASN A 71 20.27 2.15 1.73
N ARG A 72 20.31 1.90 3.05
CA ARG A 72 20.93 2.84 4.00
C ARG A 72 22.45 2.93 3.90
N LEU A 73 23.10 1.94 3.31
CA LEU A 73 24.57 1.88 3.16
C LEU A 73 25.04 2.57 1.88
N LYS A 74 24.14 2.77 0.92
CA LYS A 74 24.39 3.52 -0.31
C LYS A 74 24.09 5.00 -0.02
N LYS A 75 25.10 5.71 0.47
CA LYS A 75 25.14 7.17 0.41
C LYS A 75 25.72 7.59 -0.93
#